data_AF-A0A9P3BCN9-F1
#
_entry.id   AF-A0A9P3BCN9-F1
#
_cell.length_a   1.000
_cell.length_b   1.000
_cell.length_c   1.000
_cell.angle_alpha   90.00
_cell.angle_beta   90.00
_cell.angle_gamma   90.00
#
_symmetry.space_group_name_H-M   'P 1'
#
loop_
_entity.id
_entity.type
_entity.pdbx_description
1 polymer ?
#
loop_
_entity_poly.entity_id
_entity_poly.type
_entity_poly.pdbx_seq_one_letter_code
_entity_poly.pdbx_strand_id
1 'polypeptide(L)'
;MADRIERDLHEDGLRAWGFVIYRCTYQSNTAWVEFMRRLLANTKDTLEGCCGLDLLDNLTLTVIEDSGSLDGATTAVIRKHFQQWVAAAEQEEPDTPSPRVQLSQRYRYCLQITQDVMDSVLTDEEEGGFVRLIRRDWEEYEPYDHGERIEDEEEAIEGCTLENVGWIKVPFDGVMVYPWYYLRGGGWATEYRRPPKIAFSYC
;
A
#
# COMPACT_ATOMS: atom_id res chain seq x y z
N MET A 1 11.99 6.80 13.80
CA MET A 1 10.99 6.60 12.72
C MET A 1 9.62 6.46 13.36
N ALA A 2 9.49 5.55 14.32
CA ALA A 2 8.32 5.37 15.19
C ALA A 2 7.74 6.68 15.77
N ASP A 3 8.54 7.50 16.47
CA ASP A 3 8.07 8.76 17.07
C ASP A 3 7.36 9.70 16.08
N ARG A 4 7.80 9.67 14.81
CA ARG A 4 7.15 10.46 13.76
C ARG A 4 5.79 9.87 13.43
N ILE A 5 5.69 8.55 13.25
CA ILE A 5 4.43 7.86 12.96
C ILE A 5 3.44 8.07 14.11
N GLU A 6 3.85 7.94 15.37
CA GLU A 6 2.99 8.21 16.54
C GLU A 6 2.47 9.65 16.57
N ARG A 7 3.39 10.61 16.40
CA ARG A 7 3.01 12.02 16.36
C ARG A 7 2.01 12.28 15.23
N ASP A 8 2.27 11.70 14.07
CA ASP A 8 1.44 11.82 12.88
C ASP A 8 0.03 11.24 13.11
N LEU A 9 -0.06 10.07 13.76
CA LEU A 9 -1.34 9.47 14.18
C LEU A 9 -2.10 10.38 15.15
N HIS A 10 -1.40 10.91 16.15
CA HIS A 10 -2.00 11.82 17.13
C HIS A 10 -2.46 13.14 16.49
N GLU A 11 -1.66 13.73 15.61
CA GLU A 11 -2.01 14.95 14.85
C GLU A 11 -3.23 14.76 13.96
N ASP A 12 -3.37 13.57 13.36
CA ASP A 12 -4.49 13.23 12.47
C ASP A 12 -5.71 12.70 13.25
N GLY A 13 -5.60 12.51 14.57
CA GLY A 13 -6.68 11.98 15.42
C GLY A 13 -6.96 10.49 15.19
N LEU A 14 -6.02 9.77 14.62
CA LEU A 14 -6.13 8.35 14.29
C LEU A 14 -5.84 7.48 15.50
N ARG A 15 -6.76 6.56 15.79
CA ARG A 15 -6.60 5.55 16.84
C ARG A 15 -5.98 4.25 16.33
N ALA A 16 -5.95 4.05 15.02
CA ALA A 16 -5.47 2.84 14.38
C ALA A 16 -4.55 3.19 13.20
N TRP A 17 -3.52 2.38 13.01
CA TRP A 17 -2.62 2.46 11.86
C TRP A 17 -2.47 1.11 11.18
N GLY A 18 -1.75 1.08 10.06
CA GLY A 18 -1.67 -0.07 9.17
C GLY A 18 -2.58 0.05 7.94
N PHE A 19 -2.39 -0.85 6.98
CA PHE A 19 -3.04 -0.80 5.68
C PHE A 19 -4.27 -1.69 5.58
N VAL A 20 -5.13 -1.35 4.62
CA VAL A 20 -6.10 -2.30 4.07
C VAL A 20 -5.37 -3.22 3.10
N ILE A 21 -5.56 -4.52 3.27
CA ILE A 21 -4.88 -5.59 2.53
C ILE A 21 -5.93 -6.32 1.70
N TYR A 22 -5.75 -6.31 0.39
CA TYR A 22 -6.56 -7.06 -0.55
C TYR A 22 -5.90 -8.39 -0.87
N ARG A 23 -6.59 -9.49 -0.54
CA ARG A 23 -6.19 -10.81 -0.98
C ARG A 23 -6.69 -11.03 -2.41
N CYS A 24 -5.76 -11.15 -3.35
CA CYS A 24 -6.07 -11.33 -4.78
C CYS A 24 -5.55 -12.67 -5.33
N THR A 25 -5.23 -13.61 -4.44
CA THR A 25 -4.94 -15.00 -4.79
C THR A 25 -5.52 -15.93 -3.74
N TYR A 26 -6.12 -17.00 -4.24
CA TYR A 26 -6.81 -18.02 -3.42
C TYR A 26 -6.25 -19.42 -3.66
N GLN A 27 -5.08 -19.54 -4.29
CA GLN A 27 -4.46 -20.81 -4.65
C GLN A 27 -4.07 -21.66 -3.42
N SER A 28 -3.69 -21.03 -2.31
CA SER A 28 -3.31 -21.74 -1.08
C SER A 28 -3.59 -20.91 0.18
N ASN A 29 -4.47 -21.43 1.05
CA ASN A 29 -4.72 -20.86 2.37
C ASN A 29 -3.52 -21.01 3.31
N THR A 30 -2.74 -22.10 3.18
CA THR A 30 -1.54 -22.30 3.98
C THR A 30 -0.48 -21.25 3.65
N ALA A 31 -0.27 -20.98 2.36
CA ALA A 31 0.64 -19.93 1.93
C ALA A 31 0.16 -18.57 2.45
N TRP A 32 -1.15 -18.29 2.39
CA TRP A 32 -1.72 -17.03 2.88
C TRP A 32 -1.49 -16.82 4.39
N VAL A 33 -1.70 -17.86 5.19
CA VAL A 33 -1.42 -17.82 6.64
C VAL A 33 0.06 -17.55 6.89
N GLU A 34 0.95 -18.19 6.13
CA GLU A 34 2.40 -17.96 6.26
C GLU A 34 2.79 -16.54 5.84
N PHE A 35 2.22 -16.00 4.76
CA PHE A 35 2.42 -14.61 4.35
C PHE A 35 2.05 -13.62 5.46
N MET A 36 0.85 -13.77 6.05
CA MET A 36 0.39 -12.90 7.13
C MET A 36 1.26 -13.04 8.39
N ARG A 37 1.73 -14.26 8.69
CA ARG A 37 2.68 -14.50 9.79
C ARG A 37 4.00 -13.77 9.56
N ARG A 38 4.58 -13.88 8.36
CA ARG A 38 5.82 -13.17 7.98
C ARG A 38 5.63 -11.66 8.02
N LEU A 39 4.49 -11.15 7.55
CA LEU A 39 4.18 -9.72 7.55
C LEU A 39 4.17 -9.14 8.98
N LEU A 40 3.50 -9.84 9.90
CA LEU A 40 3.45 -9.44 11.31
C LEU A 40 4.82 -9.51 11.99
N ALA A 41 5.58 -10.58 11.75
CA ALA A 41 6.93 -10.72 12.29
C ALA A 41 7.85 -9.60 11.82
N ASN A 42 7.90 -9.35 10.52
CA ASN A 42 8.68 -8.27 9.90
C ASN A 42 8.25 -6.88 10.42
N THR A 43 6.95 -6.65 10.58
CA THR A 43 6.44 -5.40 11.18
C THR A 43 7.00 -5.20 12.58
N LYS A 44 6.96 -6.25 13.40
CA LYS A 44 7.50 -6.23 14.75
C LYS A 44 9.01 -5.99 14.74
N ASP A 45 9.76 -6.72 13.93
CA ASP A 45 11.23 -6.61 13.85
C ASP A 45 11.65 -5.19 13.41
N THR A 46 10.93 -4.60 12.44
CA THR A 46 11.16 -3.23 11.99
C THR A 46 10.89 -2.20 13.10
N LEU A 47 9.81 -2.39 13.87
CA LEU A 47 9.47 -1.52 15.00
C LEU A 47 10.47 -1.66 16.15
N GLU A 48 10.93 -2.87 16.45
CA GLU A 48 12.00 -3.10 17.43
C GLU A 48 13.28 -2.34 17.04
N GLY A 49 13.67 -2.43 15.78
CA GLY A 49 14.84 -1.72 15.25
C GLY A 49 14.74 -0.19 15.31
N CYS A 50 13.54 0.37 15.43
CA CYS A 50 13.32 1.81 15.54
C CYS A 50 12.71 2.28 16.87
N CYS A 51 12.76 1.42 17.91
CA CYS A 51 12.25 1.67 19.26
C CYS A 51 10.75 2.02 19.33
N GLY A 52 9.93 1.50 18.41
CA GLY A 52 8.51 1.82 18.26
C GLY A 52 7.54 0.68 18.55
N LEU A 53 7.88 -0.20 19.49
CA LEU A 53 7.06 -1.39 19.78
C LEU A 53 5.64 -1.05 20.24
N ASP A 54 5.46 0.10 20.88
CA ASP A 54 4.18 0.65 21.32
C ASP A 54 3.23 0.99 20.17
N LEU A 55 3.75 1.22 18.96
CA LEU A 55 2.90 1.29 17.77
C LEU A 55 2.10 0.00 17.58
N LEU A 56 2.59 -1.17 17.98
CA LEU A 56 1.84 -2.43 17.82
C LEU A 56 0.48 -2.42 18.54
N ASP A 57 0.32 -1.65 19.61
CA ASP A 57 -0.92 -1.58 20.39
C ASP A 57 -2.11 -1.05 19.55
N ASN A 58 -1.81 -0.26 18.51
CA ASN A 58 -2.80 0.36 17.63
C ASN A 58 -2.73 -0.18 16.19
N LEU A 59 -1.95 -1.24 15.93
CA LEU A 59 -1.85 -1.85 14.61
C LEU A 59 -3.16 -2.56 14.25
N THR A 60 -3.78 -2.14 13.14
CA THR A 60 -5.02 -2.73 12.62
C THR A 60 -4.82 -3.22 11.18
N LEU A 61 -4.66 -4.54 11.03
CA LEU A 61 -4.61 -5.20 9.73
C LEU A 61 -6.03 -5.49 9.24
N THR A 62 -6.50 -4.71 8.27
CA THR A 62 -7.83 -4.90 7.68
C THR A 62 -7.69 -5.70 6.40
N VAL A 63 -8.08 -6.97 6.43
CA VAL A 63 -8.03 -7.86 5.26
C VAL A 63 -9.39 -7.90 4.58
N ILE A 64 -9.41 -7.70 3.26
CA ILE A 64 -10.59 -7.85 2.41
C ILE A 64 -10.40 -9.09 1.53
N GLU A 65 -11.33 -10.02 1.64
CA GLU A 65 -11.34 -11.30 0.93
C GLU A 65 -12.70 -11.50 0.25
N ASP A 66 -12.67 -11.73 -1.06
CA ASP A 66 -13.80 -12.13 -1.87
C ASP A 66 -13.25 -12.82 -3.13
N SER A 67 -13.14 -14.14 -3.09
CA SER A 67 -12.58 -14.91 -4.20
C SER A 67 -13.38 -14.79 -5.49
N GLY A 68 -14.67 -14.43 -5.42
CA GLY A 68 -15.51 -14.30 -6.59
C GLY A 68 -15.20 -13.05 -7.44
N SER A 69 -14.71 -11.98 -6.80
CA SER A 69 -14.45 -10.70 -7.47
C SER A 69 -12.99 -10.23 -7.42
N LEU A 70 -12.18 -10.76 -6.48
CA LEU A 70 -10.82 -10.29 -6.23
C LEU A 70 -9.73 -11.25 -6.73
N ASP A 71 -10.05 -12.52 -7.05
CA ASP A 71 -9.06 -13.46 -7.56
C ASP A 71 -8.48 -12.99 -8.90
N GLY A 72 -7.18 -12.67 -8.93
CA GLY A 72 -6.52 -12.09 -10.10
C GLY A 72 -6.97 -10.68 -10.49
N ALA A 73 -7.68 -9.95 -9.61
CA ALA A 73 -8.16 -8.60 -9.90
C ALA A 73 -7.00 -7.62 -10.19
N THR A 74 -7.20 -6.72 -11.15
CA THR A 74 -6.24 -5.67 -11.52
C THR A 74 -6.16 -4.57 -10.47
N THR A 75 -5.10 -3.76 -10.50
CA THR A 75 -4.96 -2.62 -9.59
C THR A 75 -6.10 -1.60 -9.74
N ALA A 76 -6.66 -1.44 -10.94
CA ALA A 76 -7.83 -0.60 -11.18
C ALA A 76 -9.09 -1.09 -10.44
N VAL A 77 -9.35 -2.41 -10.46
CA VAL A 77 -10.47 -3.02 -9.73
C VAL A 77 -10.29 -2.83 -8.23
N ILE A 78 -9.09 -3.11 -7.71
CA ILE A 78 -8.77 -2.94 -6.29
C ILE A 78 -8.89 -1.49 -5.85
N ARG A 79 -8.39 -0.54 -6.66
CA ARG A 79 -8.50 0.90 -6.38
C ARG A 79 -9.96 1.33 -6.24
N LYS A 80 -10.84 0.86 -7.12
CA LYS A 80 -12.28 1.16 -7.06
C LYS A 80 -12.93 0.58 -5.80
N HIS A 81 -12.63 -0.68 -5.46
CA HIS A 81 -13.12 -1.28 -4.23
C HIS A 81 -12.60 -0.53 -2.99
N PHE A 82 -11.34 -0.08 -3.03
CA PHE A 82 -10.74 0.68 -1.93
C PHE A 82 -11.37 2.05 -1.77
N GLN A 83 -11.66 2.78 -2.85
CA GLN A 83 -12.41 4.03 -2.79
C GLN A 83 -13.79 3.84 -2.12
N GLN A 84 -14.49 2.75 -2.42
CA GLN A 84 -15.77 2.41 -1.79
C GLN A 84 -15.61 2.07 -0.30
N TRP A 85 -14.58 1.29 0.05
CA TRP A 85 -14.28 0.98 1.45
C TRP A 85 -13.99 2.24 2.26
N VAL A 86 -13.20 3.18 1.73
CA VAL A 86 -12.92 4.44 2.42
C VAL A 86 -14.20 5.28 2.59
N ALA A 87 -15.04 5.38 1.55
CA ALA A 87 -16.31 6.11 1.63
C ALA A 87 -17.29 5.48 2.64
N ALA A 88 -17.25 4.16 2.85
CA ALA A 88 -18.05 3.48 3.87
C ALA A 88 -17.50 3.72 5.28
N ALA A 89 -16.18 3.62 5.47
CA ALA A 89 -15.52 3.90 6.75
C ALA A 89 -15.81 5.33 7.25
N GLU A 90 -15.90 6.31 6.33
CA GLU A 90 -16.29 7.68 6.63
C GLU A 90 -17.72 7.83 7.18
N GLN A 91 -18.66 6.97 6.75
CA GLN A 91 -20.05 7.02 7.21
C GLN A 91 -20.22 6.39 8.59
N GLU A 92 -19.37 5.41 8.93
CA GLU A 92 -19.39 4.70 10.22
C GLU A 92 -18.75 5.51 11.36
N GLU A 93 -17.96 6.54 11.04
CA GLU A 93 -17.33 7.45 12.00
C GLU A 93 -17.89 8.90 11.90
N PRO A 94 -19.17 9.14 12.27
CA PRO A 94 -19.82 10.44 12.12
C PRO A 94 -19.20 11.58 12.94
N ASP A 95 -18.34 11.25 13.92
CA ASP A 95 -17.62 12.21 14.76
C ASP A 95 -16.19 12.51 14.29
N THR A 96 -15.75 12.00 13.13
CA THR A 96 -14.41 12.23 12.60
C THR A 96 -14.40 13.44 11.65
N PRO A 97 -14.10 14.67 12.11
CA PRO A 97 -14.46 15.90 11.38
C PRO A 97 -13.28 16.48 10.57
N SER A 98 -12.16 15.76 10.46
CA SER A 98 -10.94 16.32 9.89
C SER A 98 -10.66 15.75 8.50
N PRO A 99 -10.62 16.60 7.45
CA PRO A 99 -10.08 16.23 6.13
C PRO A 99 -8.68 15.60 6.20
N ARG A 100 -7.95 15.79 7.31
CA ARG A 100 -6.61 15.21 7.53
C ARG A 100 -6.63 13.69 7.72
N VAL A 101 -7.71 13.12 8.25
CA VAL A 101 -7.84 11.66 8.41
C VAL A 101 -7.76 10.97 7.06
N GLN A 102 -8.48 11.49 6.06
CA GLN A 102 -8.44 11.01 4.67
C GLN A 102 -7.06 11.14 4.01
N LEU A 103 -6.20 12.02 4.54
CA LEU A 103 -4.84 12.23 4.04
C LEU A 103 -3.80 11.30 4.69
N SER A 104 -4.22 10.48 5.65
CA SER A 104 -3.34 9.47 6.24
C SER A 104 -3.12 8.29 5.30
N GLN A 105 -2.03 7.57 5.54
CA GLN A 105 -1.59 6.49 4.70
C GLN A 105 -2.58 5.33 4.66
N ARG A 106 -3.32 5.09 5.76
CA ARG A 106 -4.38 4.08 5.86
C ARG A 106 -5.49 4.26 4.82
N TYR A 107 -5.87 5.52 4.53
CA TYR A 107 -6.95 5.84 3.61
C TYR A 107 -6.45 6.26 2.22
N ARG A 108 -5.16 6.58 2.07
CA ARG A 108 -4.56 6.91 0.77
C ARG A 108 -4.00 5.72 0.03
N TYR A 109 -3.60 4.67 0.75
CA TYR A 109 -2.95 3.51 0.15
C TYR A 109 -3.54 2.20 0.66
N CYS A 110 -3.53 1.20 -0.21
CA CYS A 110 -3.85 -0.19 0.16
C CYS A 110 -2.78 -1.13 -0.40
N LEU A 111 -2.67 -2.31 0.20
CA LEU A 111 -1.79 -3.38 -0.26
C LEU A 111 -2.59 -4.37 -1.10
N GLN A 112 -2.04 -4.78 -2.24
CA GLN A 112 -2.59 -5.82 -3.08
C GLN A 112 -1.67 -7.04 -3.05
N ILE A 113 -2.21 -8.19 -2.68
CA ILE A 113 -1.47 -9.45 -2.58
C ILE A 113 -1.93 -10.40 -3.69
N THR A 114 -1.21 -10.37 -4.80
CA THR A 114 -1.39 -11.27 -5.95
C THR A 114 -0.51 -12.51 -5.83
N GLN A 115 -0.64 -13.46 -6.76
CA GLN A 115 0.17 -14.67 -6.75
C GLN A 115 1.67 -14.39 -6.86
N ASP A 116 2.10 -13.47 -7.72
CA ASP A 116 3.51 -13.09 -7.85
C ASP A 116 4.08 -12.43 -6.60
N VAL A 117 3.26 -11.68 -5.86
CA VAL A 117 3.63 -11.15 -4.53
C VAL A 117 3.82 -12.29 -3.54
N MET A 118 2.89 -13.25 -3.52
CA MET A 118 2.99 -14.43 -2.65
C MET A 118 4.25 -15.24 -2.95
N ASP A 119 4.50 -15.52 -4.23
CA ASP A 119 5.67 -16.28 -4.66
C ASP A 119 6.95 -15.56 -4.26
N SER A 120 7.05 -14.24 -4.53
CA SER A 120 8.22 -13.43 -4.18
C SER A 120 8.51 -13.36 -2.67
N VAL A 121 7.50 -13.39 -1.81
CA VAL A 121 7.67 -13.28 -0.34
C VAL A 121 7.93 -14.63 0.31
N LEU A 122 7.45 -15.71 -0.29
CA LEU A 122 7.54 -17.06 0.27
C LEU A 122 8.72 -17.86 -0.28
N THR A 123 9.34 -17.41 -1.38
CA THR A 123 10.64 -17.93 -1.81
C THR A 123 11.75 -17.45 -0.86
N ASP A 124 12.69 -18.33 -0.53
CA ASP A 124 13.86 -17.99 0.31
C ASP A 124 15.01 -17.38 -0.53
N GLU A 125 14.68 -16.61 -1.56
CA GLU A 125 15.67 -16.00 -2.48
C GLU A 125 16.27 -14.70 -1.90
N GLU A 126 17.53 -14.41 -2.26
CA GLU A 126 18.30 -13.26 -1.75
C GLU A 126 17.72 -11.90 -2.17
N GLU A 127 16.89 -11.84 -3.22
CA GLU A 127 16.37 -10.58 -3.78
C GLU A 127 15.31 -9.90 -2.90
N GLY A 128 14.82 -10.57 -1.86
CA GLY A 128 13.80 -10.04 -0.95
C GLY A 128 12.42 -9.96 -1.59
N GLY A 129 11.38 -10.15 -0.77
CA GLY A 129 10.00 -10.08 -1.25
C GLY A 129 9.57 -8.66 -1.61
N PHE A 130 8.49 -8.51 -2.39
CA PHE A 130 7.82 -7.22 -2.59
C PHE A 130 6.32 -7.30 -2.37
N VAL A 131 5.68 -6.15 -2.15
CA VAL A 131 4.21 -5.99 -2.13
C VAL A 131 3.82 -4.82 -3.01
N ARG A 132 2.63 -4.88 -3.62
CA ARG A 132 2.08 -3.75 -4.38
C ARG A 132 1.35 -2.80 -3.46
N LEU A 133 1.77 -1.53 -3.46
CA LEU A 133 1.10 -0.44 -2.77
C LEU A 133 0.34 0.41 -3.79
N ILE A 134 -0.99 0.40 -3.71
CA ILE A 134 -1.88 1.11 -4.65
C ILE A 134 -2.28 2.45 -4.06
N ARG A 135 -2.18 3.53 -4.85
CA ARG A 135 -2.66 4.86 -4.49
C ARG A 135 -4.14 5.00 -4.83
N ARG A 136 -4.95 5.43 -3.85
CA ARG A 136 -6.42 5.54 -3.95
C ARG A 136 -6.88 6.55 -5.02
N ASP A 137 -6.28 7.72 -5.01
CA ASP A 137 -6.70 8.91 -5.77
C ASP A 137 -5.99 9.06 -7.12
N TRP A 138 -5.30 8.00 -7.57
CA TRP A 138 -4.72 8.01 -8.91
C TRP A 138 -5.80 7.71 -9.95
N GLU A 139 -5.81 8.53 -10.99
CA GLU A 139 -6.61 8.37 -12.19
C GLU A 139 -5.68 8.47 -13.40
N GLU A 140 -6.03 7.77 -14.46
CA GLU A 140 -5.34 7.89 -15.73
C GLU A 140 -5.48 9.32 -16.27
N TYR A 141 -4.39 9.89 -16.78
CA TYR A 141 -4.36 11.26 -17.28
C TYR A 141 -3.93 11.29 -18.75
N GLU A 142 -4.32 12.35 -19.45
CA GLU A 142 -3.82 12.60 -20.80
C GLU A 142 -2.40 13.17 -20.74
N PRO A 143 -1.41 12.53 -21.37
CA PRO A 143 0.00 12.95 -21.30
C PRO A 143 0.30 14.07 -22.30
N TYR A 144 -0.61 15.04 -22.46
CA TYR A 144 -0.49 16.14 -23.41
C TYR A 144 -0.61 17.49 -22.72
N ASP A 145 0.31 18.40 -23.03
CA ASP A 145 0.23 19.81 -22.66
C ASP A 145 0.30 20.67 -23.92
N HIS A 146 -0.66 21.57 -24.10
CA HIS A 146 -0.78 22.41 -25.30
C HIS A 146 -0.68 21.68 -26.65
N GLY A 147 -1.09 20.39 -26.70
CA GLY A 147 -1.07 19.55 -27.90
C GLY A 147 0.25 18.82 -28.15
N GLU A 148 1.25 19.01 -27.28
CA GLU A 148 2.50 18.26 -27.30
C GLU A 148 2.49 17.19 -26.21
N ARG A 149 2.99 16.00 -26.54
CA ARG A 149 3.09 14.91 -25.57
C ARG A 149 4.25 15.20 -24.60
N ILE A 150 3.98 15.19 -23.29
CA ILE A 150 4.93 15.60 -22.24
C ILE A 150 5.69 14.44 -21.58
N GLU A 151 5.29 13.20 -21.85
CA GLU A 151 5.98 11.99 -21.39
C GLU A 151 6.01 10.94 -22.51
N ASP A 152 7.01 10.07 -22.52
CA ASP A 152 7.10 8.98 -23.49
C ASP A 152 6.02 7.91 -23.24
N GLU A 153 5.77 7.04 -24.22
CA GLU A 153 4.94 5.85 -24.01
C GLU A 153 5.80 4.73 -23.41
N GLU A 154 5.37 4.22 -22.27
CA GLU A 154 6.02 3.12 -21.56
C GLU A 154 5.39 1.77 -21.91
N GLU A 155 6.08 0.67 -21.61
CA GLU A 155 5.53 -0.68 -21.76
C GLU A 155 4.26 -0.84 -20.91
N ALA A 156 3.16 -1.31 -21.52
CA ALA A 156 1.86 -1.34 -20.89
C ALA A 156 1.81 -2.20 -19.63
N ILE A 157 1.35 -1.63 -18.52
CA ILE A 157 1.05 -2.34 -17.27
C ILE A 157 -0.45 -2.29 -17.06
N GLU A 158 -1.10 -3.46 -17.10
CA GLU A 158 -2.57 -3.57 -17.03
C GLU A 158 -3.29 -2.66 -18.05
N GLY A 159 -2.66 -2.41 -19.21
CA GLY A 159 -3.17 -1.55 -20.27
C GLY A 159 -2.76 -0.07 -20.17
N CYS A 160 -2.11 0.36 -19.09
CA CYS A 160 -1.65 1.75 -18.93
C CYS A 160 -0.20 1.92 -19.45
N THR A 161 -0.01 2.88 -20.36
CA THR A 161 1.31 3.23 -20.95
C THR A 161 1.90 4.51 -20.38
N LEU A 162 1.30 5.09 -19.34
CA LEU A 162 1.82 6.25 -18.64
C LEU A 162 3.04 5.87 -17.79
N GLU A 163 3.86 6.86 -17.45
CA GLU A 163 4.97 6.68 -16.50
C GLU A 163 4.42 6.34 -15.11
N ASN A 164 3.42 7.09 -14.64
CA ASN A 164 2.76 6.83 -13.37
C ASN A 164 1.51 5.97 -13.53
N VAL A 165 1.57 4.71 -13.08
CA VAL A 165 0.46 3.74 -13.17
C VAL A 165 -0.38 3.64 -11.88
N GLY A 166 -0.16 4.54 -10.92
CA GLY A 166 -0.95 4.64 -9.70
C GLY A 166 -0.70 3.57 -8.64
N TRP A 167 0.40 2.83 -8.76
CA TRP A 167 0.87 1.87 -7.76
C TRP A 167 2.39 1.70 -7.86
N ILE A 168 3.03 1.22 -6.79
CA ILE A 168 4.47 0.93 -6.73
C ILE A 168 4.73 -0.44 -6.12
N LYS A 169 5.86 -1.06 -6.45
CA LYS A 169 6.41 -2.18 -5.67
C LYS A 169 7.15 -1.62 -4.46
N VAL A 170 6.85 -2.14 -3.28
CA VAL A 170 7.51 -1.81 -2.01
C VAL A 170 8.22 -3.07 -1.51
N PRO A 171 9.45 -2.98 -0.97
CA PRO A 171 10.08 -4.13 -0.33
C PRO A 171 9.14 -4.71 0.73
N PHE A 172 9.04 -6.03 0.80
CA PHE A 172 8.26 -6.69 1.83
C PHE A 172 8.79 -6.30 3.20
N ASP A 173 10.11 -6.27 3.34
CA ASP A 173 10.83 -5.80 4.52
C ASP A 173 10.48 -4.34 4.82
N GLY A 174 9.90 -4.11 6.00
CA GLY A 174 9.43 -2.80 6.42
C GLY A 174 8.21 -2.25 5.66
N VAL A 175 7.49 -3.05 4.86
CA VAL A 175 6.29 -2.61 4.11
C VAL A 175 5.23 -1.91 4.96
N MET A 176 5.12 -2.29 6.24
CA MET A 176 4.16 -1.68 7.16
C MET A 176 4.64 -0.34 7.72
N VAL A 177 5.95 -0.09 7.80
CA VAL A 177 6.51 1.08 8.51
C VAL A 177 7.06 2.13 7.54
N TYR A 178 7.82 1.72 6.52
CA TYR A 178 8.47 2.68 5.60
C TYR A 178 7.46 3.51 4.80
N PRO A 179 6.41 2.94 4.20
CA PRO A 179 5.41 3.75 3.50
C PRO A 179 4.68 4.72 4.43
N TRP A 180 4.46 4.35 5.70
CA TRP A 180 3.89 5.25 6.71
C TRP A 180 4.79 6.45 6.98
N TYR A 181 6.10 6.25 7.00
CA TYR A 181 7.06 7.32 7.23
C TYR A 181 7.30 8.20 5.99
N TYR A 182 7.49 7.60 4.82
CA TYR A 182 7.96 8.31 3.61
C TYR A 182 6.82 8.87 2.76
N LEU A 183 5.62 8.29 2.77
CA LEU A 183 4.52 8.71 1.89
C LEU A 183 3.57 9.73 2.53
N ARG A 184 3.93 10.32 3.68
CA ARG A 184 3.16 11.43 4.26
C ARG A 184 3.20 12.63 3.31
N GLY A 185 2.06 13.29 3.12
CA GLY A 185 1.96 14.48 2.27
C GLY A 185 2.26 14.19 0.79
N GLY A 186 3.31 14.82 0.24
CA GLY A 186 3.70 14.73 -1.17
C GLY A 186 4.74 13.65 -1.50
N GLY A 187 5.10 12.78 -0.55
CA GLY A 187 6.20 11.80 -0.69
C GLY A 187 6.07 10.85 -1.88
N TRP A 188 4.85 10.62 -2.38
CA TRP A 188 4.62 9.80 -3.58
C TRP A 188 5.50 10.21 -4.77
N ALA A 189 5.61 11.52 -5.06
CA ALA A 189 6.38 11.98 -6.21
C ALA A 189 7.89 11.67 -6.09
N THR A 190 8.41 11.63 -4.86
CA THR A 190 9.82 11.31 -4.57
C THR A 190 10.08 9.80 -4.63
N GLU A 191 9.17 9.03 -4.06
CA GLU A 191 9.32 7.59 -3.87
C GLU A 191 8.80 6.76 -5.06
N TYR A 192 8.05 7.39 -5.97
CA TYR A 192 7.50 6.68 -7.12
C TYR A 192 8.62 6.07 -7.97
N ARG A 193 8.51 4.77 -8.19
CA ARG A 193 9.32 4.02 -9.14
C ARG A 193 8.36 3.17 -9.95
N ARG A 194 8.35 3.39 -11.28
CA ARG A 194 7.51 2.60 -12.18
C ARG A 194 7.86 1.12 -12.04
N PRO A 195 6.90 0.24 -11.74
CA PRO A 195 7.13 -1.20 -11.74
C PRO A 195 7.75 -1.65 -13.08
N PRO A 196 8.69 -2.61 -13.09
CA PRO A 196 9.02 -3.54 -12.02
C PRO A 196 10.04 -3.02 -10.99
N LYS A 197 10.48 -1.76 -11.08
CA LYS A 197 11.42 -1.19 -10.09
C LYS A 197 10.77 -1.15 -8.70
N ILE A 198 11.56 -1.42 -7.67
CA ILE A 198 11.15 -1.39 -6.27
C ILE A 198 11.43 0.01 -5.71
N ALA A 199 10.45 0.59 -5.02
CA ALA A 199 10.58 1.86 -4.29
C ALA A 199 11.44 1.69 -3.03
N PHE A 200 11.85 2.80 -2.40
CA PHE A 200 12.63 2.77 -1.15
C PHE A 200 13.97 2.01 -1.23
N SER A 201 14.54 1.79 -2.41
CA SER A 201 15.77 1.00 -2.64
C SER A 201 17.07 1.60 -2.05
N TYR A 202 16.97 2.55 -1.11
CA TYR A 202 18.07 3.14 -0.35
C TYR A 202 18.11 2.65 1.10
N CYS A 203 17.20 1.75 1.48
CA CYS A 203 17.09 1.15 2.82
C CYS A 203 17.62 -0.29 2.82
#